data_AF-A0A8R1Y432-F1
#
_entry.id   AF-A0A8R1Y432-F1
#
_cell.length_a   1.000
_cell.length_b   1.000
_cell.length_c   1.000
_cell.angle_alpha   90.00
_cell.angle_beta   90.00
_cell.angle_gamma   90.00
#
_symmetry.space_group_name_H-M   'P 1'
#
loop_
_entity.id
_entity.type
_entity.pdbx_description
1 polymer ?
#
loop_
_entity_poly.entity_id
_entity_poly.type
_entity_poly.pdbx_seq_one_letter_code
_entity_poly.pdbx_strand_id
1 'polypeptide(L)'
;MNINAETKHAIHVASFFCWLILFEVICGTIPLFSQTQSRYVSTSSLIDRYGYFGTFILYIIRVASLLVLPQCIFNMLGLVLFNGFREKVRLKAAPLLAPLVCFRVVTRGDYPELVKQNVNYNMTKCREVGMENFFFEVVTDKAICLPSKPRLREVIVPSTYRTKSGAQFKSRALQYCLEDGINILQDDDWIVHLDEETLLTNNSICGILNFCEDGKHQFGQGIITYANGDIVNWITTLSDSFRVADDMGKLRFQFRFFHKPLFGWKGSFVVTQVGAERNVSFDHGREGSIAEDCFFSMIAFRDGYTFDFIEGEMLEKSPFTFWDFLQQRKRWLQGIFLTVHAKQIPTRNKILLGLSFYAWASMPVTTLQMYLFHAFPLPPCFMFDFLVAFVAAVNLYMYIYGVLKSFSHKYRHSPVRLCLYMVGALLTIPFNICIENIAVIWGMLGNKNGFYVVKKDERMISML
;
A
#
# COMPACT_ATOMS: atom_id res chain seq x y z
N MET A 1 1.80 26.29 21.66
CA MET A 1 2.27 26.85 20.37
C MET A 1 1.98 25.83 19.27
N ASN A 2 1.15 26.15 18.28
CA ASN A 2 0.85 25.21 17.19
C ASN A 2 2.04 25.16 16.23
N ILE A 3 2.83 24.08 16.28
CA ILE A 3 3.92 23.83 15.33
C ILE A 3 3.33 23.74 13.92
N ASN A 4 3.86 24.53 12.98
CA ASN A 4 3.41 24.53 11.59
C ASN A 4 3.91 23.28 10.83
N ALA A 5 3.38 23.03 9.64
CA ALA A 5 3.71 21.83 8.85
C ALA A 5 5.19 21.76 8.44
N GLU A 6 5.83 22.90 8.15
CA GLU A 6 7.24 22.93 7.72
C GLU A 6 8.19 22.63 8.88
N THR A 7 7.90 23.15 10.08
CA THR A 7 8.63 22.80 11.30
C THR A 7 8.40 21.34 11.70
N LYS A 8 7.17 20.80 11.58
CA LYS A 8 6.91 19.37 11.80
C LYS A 8 7.77 18.49 10.88
N HIS A 9 7.85 18.87 9.60
CA HIS A 9 8.67 18.17 8.62
C HIS A 9 10.16 18.24 8.94
N ALA A 10 10.68 19.43 9.25
CA ALA A 10 12.08 19.60 9.64
C ALA A 10 12.46 18.75 10.87
N ILE A 11 11.60 18.72 11.90
CA ILE A 11 11.79 17.87 13.10
C ILE A 11 11.78 16.39 12.71
N HIS A 12 10.84 15.96 11.88
CA HIS A 12 10.77 14.59 11.37
C HIS A 12 12.06 14.20 10.65
N VAL A 13 12.51 15.01 9.69
CA VAL A 13 13.73 14.75 8.91
C VAL A 13 14.96 14.69 9.82
N ALA A 14 15.11 15.63 10.74
CA ALA A 14 16.21 15.61 11.71
C ALA A 14 16.16 14.34 12.58
N SER A 15 14.99 14.00 13.11
CA SER A 15 14.78 12.80 13.93
C SER A 15 15.03 11.51 13.15
N PHE A 16 14.69 11.47 11.86
CA PHE A 16 14.96 10.35 10.99
C PHE A 16 16.46 10.13 10.76
N PHE A 17 17.21 11.18 10.43
CA PHE A 17 18.67 11.06 10.26
C PHE A 17 19.38 10.75 11.59
N CYS A 18 18.96 11.35 12.70
CA CYS A 18 19.47 10.98 14.03
C CYS A 18 19.19 9.51 14.35
N TRP A 19 18.01 9.01 14.01
CA TRP A 19 17.65 7.60 14.17
C TRP A 19 18.54 6.68 13.32
N LEU A 20 18.74 7.00 12.03
CA LEU A 20 19.63 6.22 11.17
C LEU A 20 21.04 6.12 11.76
N ILE A 21 21.64 7.25 12.14
CA ILE A 21 23.00 7.28 12.72
C ILE A 21 23.05 6.51 14.04
N LEU A 22 22.08 6.73 14.94
CA LEU A 22 22.03 6.05 16.22
C LEU A 22 21.88 4.53 16.04
N PHE A 23 21.05 4.09 15.10
CA PHE A 23 20.83 2.67 14.83
C PHE A 23 22.09 2.00 14.29
N GLU A 24 22.81 2.65 13.37
CA GLU A 24 24.10 2.17 12.86
C GLU A 24 25.17 2.04 13.95
N VAL A 25 25.18 2.96 14.93
CA VAL A 25 26.08 2.89 16.09
C VAL A 25 25.69 1.74 17.02
N ILE A 26 24.39 1.55 17.28
CA ILE A 26 23.87 0.43 18.11
C ILE A 26 24.20 -0.92 17.47
N CYS A 27 24.07 -1.04 16.16
CA CYS A 27 24.44 -2.25 15.42
C CYS A 27 25.96 -2.49 15.37
N GLY A 28 26.78 -1.51 15.77
CA GLY A 28 28.24 -1.60 15.76
C GLY A 28 28.87 -1.43 14.38
N THR A 29 28.09 -1.04 13.36
CA THR A 29 28.59 -0.81 12.01
C THR A 29 29.49 0.42 11.96
N ILE A 30 29.08 1.50 12.62
CA ILE A 30 29.91 2.70 12.79
C ILE A 30 30.74 2.52 14.08
N PRO A 31 32.06 2.34 13.98
CA PRO A 31 32.90 2.06 15.14
C PRO A 31 33.22 3.35 15.90
N LEU A 32 32.22 3.95 16.56
CA LEU A 32 32.45 5.03 17.52
C LEU A 32 32.82 4.50 18.92
N PHE A 33 32.30 3.32 19.29
CA PHE A 33 32.51 2.71 20.61
C PHE A 33 33.03 1.26 20.54
N SER A 34 33.09 0.65 19.36
CA SER A 34 33.51 -0.74 19.23
C SER A 34 35.04 -0.85 19.08
N GLN A 35 35.72 -1.17 20.19
CA GLN A 35 37.07 -1.76 20.16
C GLN A 35 37.01 -3.27 19.85
N THR A 36 36.05 -3.73 19.04
CA THR A 36 35.95 -5.16 18.74
C THR A 36 37.11 -5.56 17.85
N GLN A 37 38.12 -6.17 18.49
CA GLN A 37 39.02 -7.13 17.88
C GLN A 37 38.15 -8.14 17.13
N SER A 38 37.89 -7.88 15.86
CA SER A 38 37.33 -8.88 14.96
C SER A 38 38.26 -10.08 15.06
N ARG A 39 37.80 -11.17 15.66
CA ARG A 39 38.34 -12.48 15.34
C ARG A 39 38.14 -12.59 13.83
N TYR A 40 39.20 -12.33 13.06
CA TYR A 40 39.20 -12.53 11.62
C TYR A 40 38.89 -14.01 11.37
N VAL A 41 37.62 -14.32 11.18
CA VAL A 41 37.19 -15.61 10.63
C VAL A 41 37.52 -15.52 9.15
N SER A 42 38.65 -16.12 8.75
CA SER A 42 39.01 -16.20 7.33
C SER A 42 37.93 -16.95 6.56
N THR A 43 37.68 -16.60 5.30
CA THR A 43 36.76 -17.35 4.42
C THR A 43 37.13 -18.83 4.31
N SER A 44 38.43 -19.16 4.35
CA SER A 44 38.90 -20.56 4.41
C SER A 44 38.33 -21.30 5.62
N SER A 45 38.35 -20.68 6.80
CA SER A 45 37.83 -21.26 8.04
C SER A 45 36.30 -21.47 8.03
N LEU A 46 35.55 -20.77 7.16
CA LEU A 46 34.11 -21.00 7.00
C LEU A 46 33.83 -22.28 6.20
N ILE A 47 34.59 -22.51 5.12
CA ILE A 47 34.46 -23.71 4.30
C ILE A 47 34.82 -24.93 5.15
N ASP A 48 35.88 -24.83 5.96
CA ASP A 48 36.25 -25.88 6.91
C ASP A 48 35.15 -26.16 7.95
N ARG A 49 34.42 -25.12 8.37
CA ARG A 49 33.40 -25.21 9.44
C ARG A 49 32.01 -25.61 8.94
N TYR A 50 31.61 -25.18 7.76
CA TYR A 50 30.24 -25.31 7.23
C TYR A 50 30.16 -26.04 5.88
N GLY A 51 31.31 -26.35 5.26
CA GLY A 51 31.39 -26.85 3.90
C GLY A 51 31.06 -25.79 2.85
N TYR A 52 31.29 -26.13 1.58
CA TYR A 52 30.98 -25.27 0.44
C TYR A 52 29.49 -24.92 0.36
N PHE A 53 28.62 -25.92 0.50
CA PHE A 53 27.18 -25.73 0.40
C PHE A 53 26.61 -24.86 1.54
N GLY A 54 26.99 -25.15 2.79
CA GLY A 54 26.54 -24.36 3.95
C GLY A 54 27.01 -22.90 3.86
N THR A 55 28.28 -22.70 3.51
CA THR A 55 28.84 -21.35 3.30
C THR A 55 28.09 -20.60 2.20
N PHE A 56 27.82 -21.24 1.06
CA PHE A 56 27.09 -20.64 -0.06
C PHE A 56 25.66 -20.24 0.33
N ILE A 57 24.93 -21.10 1.02
CA ILE A 57 23.56 -20.82 1.49
C ILE A 57 23.55 -19.63 2.46
N LEU A 58 24.49 -19.58 3.42
CA LEU A 58 24.59 -18.45 4.34
C LEU A 58 24.83 -17.13 3.61
N TYR A 59 25.68 -17.12 2.58
CA TYR A 59 25.90 -15.92 1.75
C TYR A 59 24.69 -15.55 0.88
N ILE A 60 23.98 -16.51 0.30
CA ILE A 60 22.73 -16.22 -0.45
C ILE A 60 21.70 -15.60 0.46
N ILE A 61 21.48 -16.21 1.63
CA ILE A 61 20.52 -15.74 2.62
C ILE A 61 20.89 -14.32 3.02
N ARG A 62 22.17 -14.07 3.32
CA ARG A 62 22.71 -12.72 3.59
C ARG A 62 22.36 -11.76 2.45
N VAL A 63 22.75 -12.04 1.20
CA VAL A 63 22.42 -11.16 0.05
C VAL A 63 20.91 -10.95 -0.14
N ALA A 64 20.08 -11.95 0.15
CA ALA A 64 18.62 -11.84 0.04
C ALA A 64 18.02 -10.77 0.97
N SER A 65 18.66 -10.46 2.11
CA SER A 65 18.18 -9.38 3.00
C SER A 65 18.32 -7.99 2.37
N LEU A 66 19.18 -7.83 1.36
CA LEU A 66 19.33 -6.58 0.60
C LEU A 66 18.36 -6.45 -0.57
N LEU A 67 17.51 -7.45 -0.86
CA LEU A 67 16.48 -7.33 -1.90
C LEU A 67 15.48 -6.20 -1.60
N VAL A 68 15.26 -5.88 -0.32
CA VAL A 68 14.39 -4.79 0.12
C VAL A 68 15.06 -3.41 0.03
N LEU A 69 16.39 -3.35 -0.15
CA LEU A 69 17.16 -2.11 -0.13
C LEU A 69 16.61 -1.04 -1.10
N PRO A 70 16.28 -1.35 -2.37
CA PRO A 70 15.71 -0.35 -3.28
C PRO A 70 14.42 0.26 -2.75
N GLN A 71 13.53 -0.54 -2.15
CA GLN A 71 12.31 -0.05 -1.53
C GLN A 71 12.60 0.83 -0.31
N CYS A 72 13.57 0.45 0.53
CA CYS A 72 13.97 1.28 1.68
C CYS A 72 14.54 2.64 1.24
N ILE A 73 15.34 2.68 0.17
CA ILE A 73 15.84 3.93 -0.40
C ILE A 73 14.68 4.81 -0.88
N PHE A 74 13.72 4.24 -1.61
CA PHE A 74 12.54 4.97 -2.09
C PHE A 74 11.66 5.46 -0.93
N ASN A 75 11.50 4.65 0.12
CA ASN A 75 10.81 5.05 1.34
C ASN A 75 11.50 6.23 2.01
N MET A 76 12.81 6.14 2.24
CA MET A 76 13.60 7.26 2.77
C MET A 76 13.41 8.54 1.94
N LEU A 77 13.60 8.45 0.62
CA LEU A 77 13.52 9.62 -0.26
C LEU A 77 12.13 10.25 -0.22
N GLY A 78 11.06 9.46 -0.22
CA GLY A 78 9.70 9.99 -0.13
C GLY A 78 9.41 10.67 1.21
N LEU A 79 9.85 10.06 2.31
CA LEU A 79 9.67 10.62 3.66
C LEU A 79 10.49 11.90 3.87
N VAL A 80 11.69 12.00 3.29
CA VAL A 80 12.58 13.15 3.47
C VAL A 80 12.23 14.31 2.52
N LEU A 81 12.01 14.02 1.23
CA LEU A 81 11.88 15.05 0.20
C LEU A 81 10.51 15.73 0.17
N PHE A 82 9.44 15.04 0.61
CA PHE A 82 8.09 15.57 0.51
C PHE A 82 7.43 15.75 1.87
N ASN A 83 7.03 16.99 2.18
CA ASN A 83 6.33 17.30 3.42
C ASN A 83 5.01 16.52 3.52
N GLY A 84 4.91 15.63 4.52
CA GLY A 84 3.72 14.83 4.79
C GLY A 84 2.78 15.37 5.87
N PHE A 85 3.14 16.48 6.51
CA PHE A 85 2.44 17.09 7.65
C PHE A 85 1.57 18.28 7.26
N ARG A 86 1.37 18.53 5.96
CA ARG A 86 0.43 19.54 5.47
C ARG A 86 -1.00 19.09 5.76
N GLU A 87 -1.70 19.88 6.59
CA GLU A 87 -3.03 19.52 7.11
C GLU A 87 -4.17 19.84 6.14
N LYS A 88 -3.97 20.77 5.19
CA LYS A 88 -5.00 21.19 4.24
C LYS A 88 -4.46 21.18 2.81
N VAL A 89 -5.16 20.50 1.93
CA VAL A 89 -4.93 20.57 0.49
C VAL A 89 -5.65 21.81 -0.03
N ARG A 90 -4.89 22.74 -0.63
CA ARG A 90 -5.48 23.94 -1.25
C ARG A 90 -6.02 23.57 -2.61
N LEU A 91 -7.29 23.90 -2.83
CA LEU A 91 -7.88 23.76 -4.15
C LEU A 91 -7.28 24.83 -5.08
N LYS A 92 -6.84 24.42 -6.27
CA LYS A 92 -6.15 25.28 -7.25
C LYS A 92 -7.12 25.95 -8.22
N ALA A 93 -8.30 25.38 -8.44
CA ALA A 93 -9.32 25.85 -9.38
C ALA A 93 -10.71 25.82 -8.75
N ALA A 94 -11.70 26.46 -9.37
CA ALA A 94 -13.07 26.42 -8.88
C ALA A 94 -13.66 25.00 -9.09
N PRO A 95 -14.26 24.34 -8.07
CA PRO A 95 -14.82 23.00 -8.23
C PRO A 95 -15.91 22.91 -9.31
N LEU A 96 -16.57 24.02 -9.61
CA LEU A 96 -17.62 24.13 -10.63
C LEU A 96 -17.11 23.86 -12.05
N LEU A 97 -15.83 24.15 -12.31
CA LEU A 97 -15.19 23.98 -13.62
C LEU A 97 -14.52 22.61 -13.77
N ALA A 98 -14.52 21.80 -12.71
CA ALA A 98 -13.86 20.51 -12.73
C ALA A 98 -14.56 19.54 -13.71
N PRO A 99 -13.80 18.65 -14.37
CA PRO A 99 -14.37 17.60 -15.21
C PRO A 99 -15.25 16.65 -14.40
N LEU A 100 -16.07 15.85 -15.09
CA LEU A 100 -16.94 14.89 -14.45
C LEU A 100 -16.13 13.82 -13.72
N VAL A 101 -16.43 13.61 -12.44
CA VAL A 101 -15.81 12.57 -11.61
C VAL A 101 -16.85 11.53 -11.19
N CYS A 102 -16.65 10.29 -11.63
CA CYS A 102 -17.39 9.12 -11.19
C CYS A 102 -16.69 8.46 -10.00
N PHE A 103 -17.34 8.43 -8.84
CA PHE A 103 -16.87 7.66 -7.69
C PHE A 103 -17.43 6.23 -7.78
N ARG A 104 -16.58 5.29 -8.20
CA ARG A 104 -16.97 3.89 -8.43
C ARG A 104 -16.66 3.05 -7.20
N VAL A 105 -17.71 2.57 -6.54
CA VAL A 105 -17.63 1.66 -5.40
C VAL A 105 -17.85 0.24 -5.89
N VAL A 106 -16.89 -0.67 -5.67
CA VAL A 106 -17.04 -2.08 -6.05
C VAL A 106 -17.24 -2.95 -4.81
N THR A 107 -18.27 -3.79 -4.85
CA THR A 107 -18.67 -4.64 -3.71
C THR A 107 -19.27 -5.94 -4.20
N ARG A 108 -19.31 -6.96 -3.32
CA ARG A 108 -20.10 -8.18 -3.57
C ARG A 108 -21.57 -8.00 -3.20
N GLY A 109 -21.92 -6.91 -2.51
CA GLY A 109 -23.25 -6.66 -1.96
C GLY A 109 -23.55 -7.45 -0.68
N ASP A 110 -22.52 -7.97 0.00
CA ASP A 110 -22.69 -8.70 1.28
C ASP A 110 -23.01 -7.76 2.46
N TYR A 111 -22.69 -6.46 2.34
CA TYR A 111 -22.89 -5.44 3.37
C TYR A 111 -23.70 -4.24 2.84
N PRO A 112 -24.98 -4.42 2.48
CA PRO A 112 -25.77 -3.38 1.81
C PRO A 112 -25.93 -2.10 2.66
N GLU A 113 -26.09 -2.24 3.98
CA GLU A 113 -26.24 -1.09 4.87
C GLU A 113 -24.94 -0.29 5.02
N LEU A 114 -23.78 -0.98 5.07
CA LEU A 114 -22.47 -0.32 5.07
C LEU A 114 -22.30 0.51 3.81
N VAL A 115 -22.59 -0.07 2.64
CA VAL A 115 -22.49 0.62 1.35
C VAL A 115 -23.42 1.83 1.30
N LYS A 116 -24.68 1.68 1.71
CA LYS A 116 -25.65 2.80 1.76
C LYS A 116 -25.15 3.94 2.65
N GLN A 117 -24.65 3.63 3.84
CA GLN A 117 -24.15 4.63 4.78
C GLN A 117 -22.93 5.37 4.21
N ASN A 118 -21.95 4.62 3.70
CA ASN A 118 -20.71 5.20 3.19
C ASN A 118 -20.91 6.02 1.92
N VAL A 119 -21.77 5.55 0.99
CA VAL A 119 -22.13 6.33 -0.19
C VAL A 119 -22.80 7.65 0.20
N ASN A 120 -23.76 7.63 1.14
CA ASN A 120 -24.39 8.87 1.60
C ASN A 120 -23.39 9.82 2.29
N TYR A 121 -22.48 9.27 3.11
CA TYR A 121 -21.39 10.05 3.73
C TYR A 121 -20.51 10.71 2.65
N ASN A 122 -20.02 9.92 1.69
CA ASN A 122 -19.12 10.37 0.64
C ASN A 122 -19.79 11.41 -0.28
N MET A 123 -21.05 11.21 -0.65
CA MET A 123 -21.84 12.21 -1.39
C MET A 123 -21.96 13.53 -0.63
N THR A 124 -22.12 13.47 0.69
CA THR A 124 -22.17 14.67 1.55
C THR A 124 -20.83 15.40 1.55
N LYS A 125 -19.71 14.67 1.64
CA LYS A 125 -18.36 15.23 1.56
C LYS A 125 -18.08 15.92 0.22
N CYS A 126 -18.51 15.34 -0.90
CA CYS A 126 -18.39 15.99 -2.21
C CYS A 126 -19.15 17.32 -2.26
N ARG A 127 -20.37 17.38 -1.69
CA ARG A 127 -21.16 18.62 -1.59
C ARG A 127 -20.53 19.66 -0.68
N GLU A 128 -19.96 19.26 0.45
CA GLU A 128 -19.27 20.16 1.38
C GLU A 128 -18.08 20.89 0.72
N VAL A 129 -17.38 20.23 -0.21
CA VAL A 129 -16.28 20.84 -0.98
C VAL A 129 -16.80 21.70 -2.14
N GLY A 130 -18.09 21.59 -2.49
CA GLY A 130 -18.72 22.33 -3.58
C GLY A 130 -18.60 21.65 -4.95
N MET A 131 -18.36 20.34 -5.01
CA MET A 131 -18.38 19.61 -6.28
C MET A 131 -19.79 19.57 -6.87
N GLU A 132 -19.91 19.88 -8.16
CA GLU A 132 -21.17 19.77 -8.90
C GLU A 132 -21.16 18.64 -9.93
N ASN A 133 -20.06 18.50 -10.68
CA ASN A 133 -19.90 17.49 -11.74
C ASN A 133 -19.42 16.15 -11.17
N PHE A 134 -20.24 15.49 -10.37
CA PHE A 134 -19.93 14.16 -9.84
C PHE A 134 -21.16 13.27 -9.71
N PHE A 135 -20.92 11.96 -9.75
CA PHE A 135 -21.90 10.96 -9.33
C PHE A 135 -21.20 9.74 -8.71
N PHE A 136 -21.98 8.93 -8.01
CA PHE A 136 -21.53 7.65 -7.46
C PHE A 136 -22.09 6.51 -8.29
N GLU A 137 -21.23 5.55 -8.62
CA GLU A 137 -21.59 4.31 -9.30
C GLU A 137 -21.25 3.14 -8.36
N VAL A 138 -22.27 2.40 -7.93
CA VAL A 138 -22.09 1.24 -7.07
C VAL A 138 -22.21 -0.01 -7.93
N VAL A 139 -21.08 -0.71 -8.09
CA VAL A 139 -20.95 -1.92 -8.89
C VAL A 139 -21.01 -3.12 -7.96
N THR A 140 -22.01 -3.97 -8.14
CA THR A 140 -22.29 -5.04 -7.17
C THR A 140 -22.66 -6.36 -7.83
N ASP A 141 -22.22 -7.48 -7.24
CA ASP A 141 -22.67 -8.82 -7.62
C ASP A 141 -24.10 -9.11 -7.14
N LYS A 142 -24.52 -8.52 -6.01
CA LYS A 142 -25.85 -8.66 -5.41
C LYS A 142 -26.51 -7.30 -5.28
N ALA A 143 -27.77 -7.17 -5.68
CA ALA A 143 -28.50 -5.90 -5.55
C ALA A 143 -28.51 -5.41 -4.09
N ILE A 144 -28.13 -4.15 -3.90
CA ILE A 144 -28.15 -3.41 -2.63
C ILE A 144 -29.48 -2.66 -2.48
N CYS A 145 -30.21 -2.48 -3.58
CA CYS A 145 -31.48 -1.76 -3.67
C CYS A 145 -31.29 -0.30 -3.26
N LEU A 146 -30.41 0.40 -3.97
CA LEU A 146 -30.15 1.81 -3.72
C LEU A 146 -31.33 2.69 -4.18
N PRO A 147 -31.64 3.78 -3.45
CA PRO A 147 -32.70 4.69 -3.86
C PRO A 147 -32.33 5.38 -5.18
N SER A 148 -33.30 5.53 -6.08
CA SER A 148 -33.12 6.28 -7.32
C SER A 148 -32.83 7.75 -7.00
N LYS A 149 -31.59 8.19 -7.25
CA LYS A 149 -31.14 9.58 -7.09
C LYS A 149 -30.36 9.99 -8.34
N PRO A 150 -30.44 11.26 -8.80
CA PRO A 150 -29.76 11.69 -10.03
C PRO A 150 -28.23 11.49 -10.03
N ARG A 151 -27.58 11.57 -8.86
CA ARG A 151 -26.13 11.39 -8.68
C ARG A 151 -25.74 10.02 -8.11
N LEU A 152 -26.63 9.03 -8.17
CA LEU A 152 -26.36 7.68 -7.68
C LEU A 152 -26.88 6.65 -8.69
N ARG A 153 -25.98 5.80 -9.15
CA ARG A 153 -26.27 4.68 -10.05
C ARG A 153 -25.88 3.38 -9.39
N GLU A 154 -26.71 2.36 -9.55
CA GLU A 154 -26.39 0.98 -9.19
C GLU A 154 -26.20 0.17 -10.47
N VAL A 155 -25.07 -0.54 -10.58
CA VAL A 155 -24.74 -1.45 -11.68
C VAL A 155 -24.62 -2.86 -11.11
N ILE A 156 -25.59 -3.71 -11.44
CA ILE A 156 -25.60 -5.11 -10.98
C ILE A 156 -24.89 -5.94 -12.04
N VAL A 157 -23.80 -6.61 -11.65
CA VAL A 157 -23.03 -7.45 -12.55
C VAL A 157 -23.76 -8.79 -12.74
N PRO A 158 -24.29 -9.12 -13.94
CA PRO A 158 -25.07 -10.33 -14.13
C PRO A 158 -24.25 -11.57 -13.82
N SER A 159 -24.77 -12.57 -13.11
CA SER A 159 -24.03 -13.80 -12.80
C SER A 159 -23.58 -14.58 -14.04
N THR A 160 -24.26 -14.38 -15.18
CA THR A 160 -23.95 -14.94 -16.50
C THR A 160 -22.84 -14.21 -17.25
N TYR A 161 -22.52 -12.96 -16.90
CA TYR A 161 -21.50 -12.19 -17.60
C TYR A 161 -20.11 -12.84 -17.46
N ARG A 162 -19.39 -12.96 -18.58
CA ARG A 162 -18.03 -13.49 -18.68
C ARG A 162 -17.22 -12.52 -19.54
N THR A 163 -16.05 -12.14 -19.05
CA THR A 163 -15.11 -11.33 -19.83
C THR A 163 -14.44 -12.19 -20.90
N LYS A 164 -13.81 -11.57 -21.90
CA LYS A 164 -13.22 -12.29 -23.05
C LYS A 164 -12.03 -13.14 -22.61
N SER A 165 -11.24 -12.65 -21.66
CA SER A 165 -10.06 -13.37 -21.13
C SER A 165 -10.37 -14.29 -19.94
N GLY A 166 -11.60 -14.25 -19.41
CA GLY A 166 -12.00 -15.02 -18.22
C GLY A 166 -11.55 -14.42 -16.89
N ALA A 167 -11.45 -13.09 -16.81
CA ALA A 167 -11.25 -12.35 -15.58
C ALA A 167 -12.33 -12.67 -14.52
N GLN A 168 -11.94 -12.58 -13.25
CA GLN A 168 -12.74 -13.00 -12.10
C GLN A 168 -12.81 -11.91 -11.02
N PHE A 169 -13.69 -12.12 -10.03
CA PHE A 169 -13.79 -11.27 -8.83
C PHE A 169 -13.94 -9.77 -9.14
N LYS A 170 -13.17 -8.91 -8.48
CA LYS A 170 -13.21 -7.45 -8.63
C LYS A 170 -12.82 -6.99 -10.05
N SER A 171 -11.81 -7.63 -10.65
CA SER A 171 -11.41 -7.38 -12.06
C SER A 171 -12.59 -7.59 -13.03
N ARG A 172 -13.37 -8.65 -12.85
CA ARG A 172 -14.58 -8.90 -13.66
C ARG A 172 -15.63 -7.81 -13.50
N ALA A 173 -15.90 -7.38 -12.26
CA ALA A 173 -16.89 -6.33 -11.99
C ALA A 173 -16.46 -4.99 -12.59
N LEU A 174 -15.17 -4.65 -12.46
CA LEU A 174 -14.58 -3.46 -13.06
C LEU A 174 -14.66 -3.49 -14.58
N GLN A 175 -14.30 -4.62 -15.20
CA GLN A 175 -14.38 -4.79 -16.65
C GLN A 175 -15.83 -4.67 -17.16
N TYR A 176 -16.82 -5.20 -16.43
CA TYR A 176 -18.23 -5.06 -16.82
C TYR A 176 -18.67 -3.60 -16.98
N CYS A 177 -18.13 -2.70 -16.16
CA CYS A 177 -18.45 -1.28 -16.21
C CYS A 177 -17.87 -0.56 -17.43
N LEU A 178 -16.90 -1.19 -18.11
CA LEU A 178 -16.26 -0.68 -19.32
C LEU A 178 -16.88 -1.25 -20.60
N GLU A 179 -17.82 -2.21 -20.48
CA GLU A 179 -18.49 -2.80 -21.65
C GLU A 179 -19.44 -1.81 -22.33
N ASP A 180 -19.56 -1.96 -23.65
CA ASP A 180 -20.47 -1.18 -24.48
C ASP A 180 -21.92 -1.33 -23.99
N GLY A 181 -22.62 -0.21 -23.82
CA GLY A 181 -23.99 -0.15 -23.30
C GLY A 181 -24.10 -0.16 -21.77
N ILE A 182 -23.02 -0.47 -21.04
CA ILE A 182 -22.97 -0.31 -19.58
C ILE A 182 -22.25 0.98 -19.20
N ASN A 183 -21.10 1.25 -19.82
CA ASN A 183 -20.37 2.49 -19.62
C ASN A 183 -21.19 3.68 -20.13
N ILE A 184 -21.27 4.73 -19.31
CA ILE A 184 -21.93 6.01 -19.66
C ILE A 184 -20.94 7.19 -19.68
N LEU A 185 -19.67 6.93 -19.36
CA LEU A 185 -18.62 7.94 -19.26
C LEU A 185 -17.94 8.16 -20.61
N GLN A 186 -17.53 9.39 -20.87
CA GLN A 186 -16.68 9.78 -21.98
C GLN A 186 -15.20 9.54 -21.65
N ASP A 187 -14.34 9.54 -22.67
CA ASP A 187 -12.92 9.20 -22.51
C ASP A 187 -12.13 10.20 -21.65
N ASP A 188 -12.58 11.45 -21.61
CA ASP A 188 -11.99 12.55 -20.83
C ASP A 188 -12.54 12.68 -19.41
N ASP A 189 -13.57 11.91 -19.07
CA ASP A 189 -14.08 11.80 -17.70
C ASP A 189 -13.12 11.04 -16.78
N TRP A 190 -13.33 11.16 -15.47
CA TRP A 190 -12.48 10.55 -14.46
C TRP A 190 -13.24 9.55 -13.58
N ILE A 191 -12.57 8.46 -13.21
CA ILE A 191 -13.08 7.47 -12.26
C ILE A 191 -12.20 7.48 -11.00
N VAL A 192 -12.83 7.52 -9.83
CA VAL A 192 -12.20 7.30 -8.54
C VAL A 192 -12.66 5.94 -8.03
N HIS A 193 -11.74 4.97 -7.95
CA HIS A 193 -12.04 3.64 -7.45
C HIS A 193 -11.99 3.58 -5.93
N LEU A 194 -13.08 3.12 -5.34
CA LEU A 194 -13.28 3.01 -3.90
C LEU A 194 -13.63 1.56 -3.52
N ASP A 195 -13.04 1.08 -2.42
CA ASP A 195 -13.57 -0.08 -1.71
C ASP A 195 -14.82 0.34 -0.91
N GLU A 196 -15.71 -0.62 -0.63
CA GLU A 196 -17.02 -0.39 0.01
C GLU A 196 -16.97 0.31 1.38
N GLU A 197 -15.88 0.16 2.12
CA GLU A 197 -15.60 0.80 3.41
C GLU A 197 -14.93 2.17 3.31
N THR A 198 -14.49 2.57 2.11
CA THR A 198 -13.64 3.74 1.93
C THR A 198 -14.41 5.02 2.11
N LEU A 199 -13.92 5.89 3.00
CA LEU A 199 -14.50 7.21 3.26
C LEU A 199 -13.61 8.32 2.69
N LEU A 200 -14.25 9.26 1.99
CA LEU A 200 -13.62 10.46 1.46
C LEU A 200 -13.37 11.49 2.56
N THR A 201 -12.31 12.29 2.38
CA THR A 201 -12.12 13.52 3.14
C THR A 201 -12.19 14.73 2.23
N ASN A 202 -12.42 15.91 2.80
CA ASN A 202 -12.38 17.16 2.04
C ASN A 202 -11.00 17.34 1.35
N ASN A 203 -9.92 16.88 2.01
CA ASN A 203 -8.58 16.91 1.44
C ASN A 203 -8.40 15.94 0.28
N SER A 204 -8.90 14.70 0.37
CA SER A 204 -8.82 13.75 -0.76
C SER A 204 -9.59 14.27 -1.96
N ILE A 205 -10.76 14.88 -1.74
CA ILE A 205 -11.56 15.49 -2.81
C ILE A 205 -10.80 16.67 -3.46
N CYS A 206 -10.24 17.59 -2.66
CA CYS A 206 -9.42 18.69 -3.19
C CYS A 206 -8.22 18.18 -4.00
N GLY A 207 -7.58 17.10 -3.55
CA GLY A 207 -6.48 16.48 -4.28
C GLY A 207 -6.89 15.86 -5.59
N ILE A 208 -8.01 15.13 -5.61
CA ILE A 208 -8.60 14.55 -6.82
C ILE A 208 -8.89 15.66 -7.83
N LEU A 209 -9.59 16.72 -7.42
CA LEU A 209 -9.91 17.87 -8.27
C LEU A 209 -8.64 18.51 -8.85
N ASN A 210 -7.63 18.75 -8.01
CA ASN A 210 -6.35 19.31 -8.45
C ASN A 210 -5.62 18.39 -9.46
N PHE A 211 -5.74 17.08 -9.32
CA PHE A 211 -5.14 16.10 -10.22
C PHE A 211 -5.86 16.04 -11.56
N CYS A 212 -7.19 15.95 -11.55
CA CYS A 212 -8.02 15.94 -12.75
C CYS A 212 -7.88 17.23 -13.56
N GLU A 213 -7.80 18.38 -12.88
CA GLU A 213 -7.61 19.69 -13.53
C GLU A 213 -6.22 19.84 -14.16
N ASP A 214 -5.17 19.29 -13.54
CA ASP A 214 -3.82 19.35 -14.11
C ASP A 214 -3.72 18.51 -15.39
N GLY A 215 -4.43 17.38 -15.45
CA GLY A 215 -4.61 16.55 -16.65
C GLY A 215 -3.33 15.95 -17.25
N LYS A 216 -2.16 16.18 -16.63
CA LYS A 216 -0.85 15.76 -17.16
C LYS A 216 -0.61 14.26 -17.13
N HIS A 217 -1.26 13.56 -16.22
CA HIS A 217 -1.07 12.14 -15.95
C HIS A 217 -2.43 11.44 -15.92
N GLN A 218 -2.54 10.28 -16.54
CA GLN A 218 -3.81 9.56 -16.71
C GLN A 218 -4.20 8.75 -15.48
N PHE A 219 -3.22 8.46 -14.61
CA PHE A 219 -3.40 7.64 -13.44
C PHE A 219 -2.85 8.33 -12.20
N GLY A 220 -3.57 8.23 -11.09
CA GLY A 220 -3.15 8.84 -9.84
C GLY A 220 -3.46 7.95 -8.65
N GLN A 221 -2.64 8.04 -7.61
CA GLN A 221 -2.86 7.32 -6.36
C GLN A 221 -2.67 8.25 -5.17
N GLY A 222 -3.60 8.20 -4.20
CA GLY A 222 -3.48 8.89 -2.93
C GLY A 222 -3.05 7.98 -1.77
N ILE A 223 -3.25 8.48 -0.55
CA ILE A 223 -2.87 7.82 0.70
C ILE A 223 -4.11 7.25 1.39
N ILE A 224 -3.98 6.04 1.94
CA ILE A 224 -4.98 5.48 2.85
C ILE A 224 -4.47 5.57 4.29
N THR A 225 -5.36 5.96 5.20
CA THR A 225 -5.11 5.89 6.65
C THR A 225 -6.15 5.00 7.34
N TYR A 226 -5.72 4.28 8.37
CA TYR A 226 -6.51 3.20 9.00
C TYR A 226 -7.00 3.50 10.41
N ALA A 227 -6.55 4.62 11.01
CA ALA A 227 -6.77 4.95 12.41
C ALA A 227 -7.97 5.90 12.66
N ASN A 228 -8.92 5.91 11.72
CA ASN A 228 -10.04 6.83 11.73
C ASN A 228 -11.23 6.27 12.50
N GLY A 229 -11.98 7.14 13.18
CA GLY A 229 -13.12 6.74 14.00
C GLY A 229 -12.72 5.83 15.17
N ASP A 230 -13.57 4.85 15.45
CA ASP A 230 -13.35 3.83 16.47
C ASP A 230 -12.48 2.68 15.94
N ILE A 231 -11.40 2.41 16.67
CA ILE A 231 -10.45 1.35 16.32
C ILE A 231 -10.93 0.05 16.96
N VAL A 232 -11.37 -0.88 16.12
CA VAL A 232 -11.87 -2.21 16.53
C VAL A 232 -10.74 -3.11 17.01
N ASN A 233 -9.64 -3.16 16.25
CA ASN A 233 -8.46 -3.97 16.58
C ASN A 233 -7.19 -3.12 16.53
N TRP A 234 -6.65 -2.84 17.71
CA TRP A 234 -5.46 -2.00 17.86
C TRP A 234 -4.20 -2.65 17.30
N ILE A 235 -4.06 -3.98 17.39
CA ILE A 235 -2.86 -4.67 16.93
C ILE A 235 -2.77 -4.61 15.40
N THR A 236 -3.86 -4.94 14.68
CA THR A 236 -3.84 -4.86 13.21
C THR A 236 -3.70 -3.43 12.71
N THR A 237 -4.33 -2.47 13.39
CA THR A 237 -4.25 -1.04 13.03
C THR A 237 -2.86 -0.45 13.25
N LEU A 238 -2.19 -0.81 14.34
CA LEU A 238 -0.81 -0.40 14.57
C LEU A 238 0.15 -1.09 13.60
N SER A 239 -0.06 -2.37 13.26
CA SER A 239 0.69 -3.05 12.20
C SER A 239 0.54 -2.36 10.84
N ASP A 240 -0.67 -1.89 10.50
CA ASP A 240 -0.95 -1.17 9.26
C ASP A 240 -0.36 0.25 9.20
N SER A 241 0.21 0.76 10.30
CA SER A 241 0.95 2.03 10.28
C SER A 241 2.12 1.99 9.28
N PHE A 242 2.76 0.82 9.12
CA PHE A 242 3.79 0.64 8.09
C PHE A 242 3.30 0.97 6.68
N ARG A 243 2.03 0.66 6.34
CA ARG A 243 1.45 0.91 5.02
C ARG A 243 1.22 2.40 4.75
N VAL A 244 0.96 3.18 5.80
CA VAL A 244 0.83 4.64 5.70
C VAL A 244 2.18 5.26 5.39
N ALA A 245 3.26 4.76 6.00
CA ALA A 245 4.61 5.18 5.67
C ALA A 245 5.03 4.74 4.27
N ASP A 246 4.65 3.55 3.82
CA ASP A 246 4.95 3.05 2.47
C ASP A 246 4.25 3.88 1.37
N ASP A 247 3.04 4.39 1.63
CA ASP A 247 2.37 5.39 0.78
C ASP A 247 3.18 6.68 0.69
N MET A 248 3.52 7.23 1.85
CA MET A 248 4.18 8.54 1.98
C MET A 248 5.64 8.53 1.55
N GLY A 249 6.27 7.35 1.60
CA GLY A 249 7.62 7.09 1.17
C GLY A 249 7.65 6.65 -0.28
N LYS A 250 7.72 5.33 -0.48
CA LYS A 250 7.99 4.68 -1.76
C LYS A 250 7.00 5.07 -2.83
N LEU A 251 5.69 4.97 -2.55
CA LEU A 251 4.67 5.22 -3.57
C LEU A 251 4.63 6.71 -3.95
N ARG A 252 4.69 7.61 -2.96
CA ARG A 252 4.79 9.05 -3.22
C ARG A 252 6.01 9.41 -4.05
N PHE A 253 7.18 8.86 -3.72
CA PHE A 253 8.42 9.17 -4.43
C PHE A 253 8.43 8.63 -5.87
N GLN A 254 8.02 7.38 -6.09
CA GLN A 254 7.98 6.83 -7.45
C GLN A 254 7.03 7.63 -8.36
N PHE A 255 5.89 8.08 -7.83
CA PHE A 255 4.90 8.82 -8.61
C PHE A 255 5.30 10.27 -8.83
N ARG A 256 5.82 10.96 -7.80
CA ARG A 256 6.24 12.35 -7.93
C ARG A 256 7.50 12.54 -8.77
N PHE A 257 8.44 11.59 -8.72
CA PHE A 257 9.75 11.76 -9.35
C PHE A 257 9.87 11.03 -10.68
N PHE A 258 9.34 9.80 -10.78
CA PHE A 258 9.46 8.98 -11.98
C PHE A 258 8.18 8.91 -12.81
N HIS A 259 7.04 9.31 -12.25
CA HIS A 259 5.71 9.18 -12.84
C HIS A 259 5.36 7.75 -13.30
N LYS A 260 5.86 6.74 -12.54
CA LYS A 260 5.78 5.31 -12.89
C LYS A 260 5.48 4.45 -11.66
N PRO A 261 4.73 3.34 -11.81
CA PRO A 261 4.44 2.39 -10.74
C PRO A 261 5.57 1.36 -10.63
N LEU A 262 6.79 1.83 -10.37
CA LEU A 262 8.00 0.99 -10.30
C LEU A 262 7.86 -0.21 -9.34
N PHE A 263 7.15 0.00 -8.24
CA PHE A 263 6.83 -1.00 -7.21
C PHE A 263 5.34 -1.41 -7.22
N GLY A 264 4.64 -1.18 -8.34
CA GLY A 264 3.19 -1.29 -8.43
C GLY A 264 2.47 -0.13 -7.73
N TRP A 265 1.16 -0.31 -7.54
CA TRP A 265 0.28 0.63 -6.84
C TRP A 265 -0.74 -0.15 -5.98
N LYS A 266 -1.53 0.55 -5.17
CA LYS A 266 -2.57 -0.02 -4.30
C LYS A 266 -3.93 -0.11 -5.02
N GLY A 267 -4.83 -0.92 -4.48
CA GLY A 267 -6.16 -1.17 -5.06
C GLY A 267 -7.29 -0.29 -4.54
N SER A 268 -6.95 0.77 -3.81
CA SER A 268 -7.89 1.77 -3.32
C SER A 268 -7.25 3.16 -3.37
N PHE A 269 -8.10 4.19 -3.42
CA PHE A 269 -7.73 5.58 -3.73
C PHE A 269 -6.89 5.70 -5.00
N VAL A 270 -7.41 5.10 -6.06
CA VAL A 270 -6.88 5.21 -7.42
C VAL A 270 -7.81 6.09 -8.22
N VAL A 271 -7.23 7.00 -9.00
CA VAL A 271 -7.94 7.86 -9.95
C VAL A 271 -7.45 7.56 -11.35
N THR A 272 -8.36 7.38 -12.28
CA THR A 272 -8.06 7.01 -13.67
C THR A 272 -8.83 7.90 -14.63
N GLN A 273 -8.22 8.26 -15.75
CA GLN A 273 -8.94 8.80 -16.89
C GLN A 273 -9.61 7.65 -17.63
N VAL A 274 -10.89 7.80 -17.97
CA VAL A 274 -11.73 6.72 -18.54
C VAL A 274 -11.14 6.14 -19.82
N GLY A 275 -10.68 6.99 -20.74
CA GLY A 275 -10.08 6.54 -22.00
C GLY A 275 -8.84 5.68 -21.77
N ALA A 276 -7.98 6.06 -20.82
CA ALA A 276 -6.80 5.30 -20.45
C ALA A 276 -7.17 3.97 -19.75
N GLU A 277 -8.14 3.99 -18.83
CA GLU A 277 -8.65 2.79 -18.17
C GLU A 277 -9.25 1.80 -19.15
N ARG A 278 -10.03 2.27 -20.14
CA ARG A 278 -10.61 1.43 -21.18
C ARG A 278 -9.53 0.78 -22.05
N ASN A 279 -8.49 1.53 -22.40
CA ASN A 279 -7.38 1.04 -23.22
C ASN A 279 -6.53 0.00 -22.48
N VAL A 280 -6.25 0.21 -21.20
CA VAL A 280 -5.52 -0.76 -20.36
C VAL A 280 -6.39 -1.99 -20.08
N SER A 281 -7.68 -1.77 -19.80
CA SER A 281 -8.69 -2.77 -19.43
C SER A 281 -8.40 -3.48 -18.10
N PHE A 282 -9.44 -4.05 -17.49
CA PHE A 282 -9.29 -5.00 -16.39
C PHE A 282 -9.35 -6.46 -16.87
N ASP A 283 -9.52 -6.71 -18.17
CA ASP A 283 -9.68 -8.05 -18.77
C ASP A 283 -8.34 -8.79 -18.99
N HIS A 284 -7.61 -9.07 -17.91
CA HIS A 284 -6.27 -9.69 -17.94
C HIS A 284 -6.26 -11.17 -17.48
N GLY A 285 -7.42 -11.82 -17.57
CA GLY A 285 -7.62 -13.21 -17.26
C GLY A 285 -7.46 -13.52 -15.78
N ARG A 286 -7.32 -14.80 -15.49
CA ARG A 286 -7.24 -15.29 -14.11
C ARG A 286 -6.03 -14.76 -13.35
N GLU A 287 -4.88 -14.65 -14.02
CA GLU A 287 -3.65 -14.16 -13.39
C GLU A 287 -3.78 -12.71 -12.92
N GLY A 288 -4.46 -11.86 -13.71
CA GLY A 288 -4.73 -10.47 -13.37
C GLY A 288 -5.94 -10.24 -12.46
N SER A 289 -6.55 -11.30 -11.90
CA SER A 289 -7.77 -11.17 -11.10
C SER A 289 -7.57 -11.17 -9.58
N ILE A 290 -6.38 -11.54 -9.08
CA ILE A 290 -6.12 -11.72 -7.64
C ILE A 290 -5.66 -10.41 -6.96
N ALA A 291 -4.77 -9.69 -7.64
CA ALA A 291 -4.37 -8.32 -7.35
C ALA A 291 -4.53 -7.53 -8.66
N GLU A 292 -5.78 -7.28 -9.00
CA GLU A 292 -6.20 -6.64 -10.25
C GLU A 292 -5.61 -5.24 -10.41
N ASP A 293 -5.50 -4.54 -9.29
CA ASP A 293 -4.84 -3.27 -9.14
C ASP A 293 -3.38 -3.33 -9.61
N CYS A 294 -2.58 -4.16 -8.96
CA CYS A 294 -1.16 -4.31 -9.26
C CYS A 294 -0.97 -4.70 -10.73
N PHE A 295 -1.74 -5.69 -11.20
CA PHE A 295 -1.65 -6.15 -12.58
C PHE A 295 -1.96 -5.03 -13.59
N PHE A 296 -3.08 -4.32 -13.39
CA PHE A 296 -3.49 -3.19 -14.21
C PHE A 296 -2.39 -2.12 -14.27
N SER A 297 -1.79 -1.73 -13.13
CA SER A 297 -0.75 -0.70 -13.12
C SER A 297 0.49 -1.08 -13.93
N MET A 298 0.85 -2.36 -13.92
CA MET A 298 2.01 -2.83 -14.66
C MET A 298 1.75 -2.92 -16.16
N ILE A 299 0.52 -3.19 -16.58
CA ILE A 299 0.09 -3.11 -17.98
C ILE A 299 0.04 -1.66 -18.44
N ALA A 300 -0.58 -0.77 -17.66
CA ALA A 300 -0.56 0.67 -17.92
C ALA A 300 0.87 1.22 -18.07
N PHE A 301 1.79 0.79 -17.22
CA PHE A 301 3.20 1.17 -17.32
C PHE A 301 3.89 0.58 -18.57
N ARG A 302 3.56 -0.65 -18.96
CA ARG A 302 4.04 -1.25 -20.22
C ARG A 302 3.59 -0.40 -21.42
N ASP A 303 2.35 0.08 -21.38
CA ASP A 303 1.71 0.82 -22.48
C ASP A 303 2.07 2.31 -22.51
N GLY A 304 2.97 2.75 -21.60
CA GLY A 304 3.55 4.09 -21.62
C GLY A 304 2.73 5.15 -20.89
N TYR A 305 1.66 4.76 -20.20
CA TYR A 305 0.91 5.69 -19.36
C TYR A 305 1.71 6.14 -18.14
N THR A 306 1.40 7.34 -17.67
CA THR A 306 2.11 7.99 -16.57
C THR A 306 1.21 8.18 -15.35
N PHE A 307 1.86 8.28 -14.20
CA PHE A 307 1.21 8.29 -12.90
C PHE A 307 1.64 9.53 -12.10
N ASP A 308 0.79 10.05 -11.22
CA ASP A 308 1.21 11.01 -10.19
C ASP A 308 0.57 10.72 -8.83
N PHE A 309 1.13 11.32 -7.79
CA PHE A 309 0.64 11.20 -6.43
C PHE A 309 -0.43 12.26 -6.14
N ILE A 310 -1.58 11.81 -5.66
CA ILE A 310 -2.69 12.67 -5.29
C ILE A 310 -2.58 13.08 -3.83
N GLU A 311 -2.66 14.38 -3.56
CA GLU A 311 -2.64 14.88 -2.18
C GLU A 311 -3.96 14.60 -1.46
N GLY A 312 -3.90 14.52 -0.13
CA GLY A 312 -5.05 14.18 0.70
C GLY A 312 -5.14 12.67 0.96
N GLU A 313 -5.94 12.33 1.96
CA GLU A 313 -6.05 10.97 2.48
C GLU A 313 -7.49 10.50 2.47
N MET A 314 -7.70 9.24 2.10
CA MET A 314 -8.96 8.54 2.34
C MET A 314 -8.84 7.70 3.61
N LEU A 315 -9.99 7.33 4.16
CA LEU A 315 -10.10 6.63 5.42
C LEU A 315 -10.62 5.23 5.16
N GLU A 316 -9.87 4.23 5.60
CA GLU A 316 -10.28 2.83 5.61
C GLU A 316 -10.16 2.27 7.03
N LYS A 317 -10.55 1.01 7.20
CA LYS A 317 -10.34 0.26 8.43
C LYS A 317 -9.41 -0.92 8.17
N SER A 318 -8.52 -1.17 9.12
CA SER A 318 -7.71 -2.40 9.14
C SER A 318 -8.60 -3.63 9.32
N PRO A 319 -8.19 -4.82 8.87
CA PRO A 319 -8.89 -6.06 9.16
C PRO A 319 -9.14 -6.22 10.68
N PHE A 320 -10.37 -6.62 11.02
CA PHE A 320 -10.80 -6.70 12.42
C PHE A 320 -10.28 -7.95 13.14
N THR A 321 -10.00 -9.02 12.40
CA THR A 321 -9.45 -10.27 12.95
C THR A 321 -8.05 -10.54 12.41
N PHE A 322 -7.24 -11.27 13.18
CA PHE A 322 -5.91 -11.71 12.72
C PHE A 322 -5.99 -12.67 11.54
N TRP A 323 -7.08 -13.45 11.46
CA TRP A 323 -7.34 -14.35 10.35
C TRP A 323 -7.58 -13.58 9.04
N ASP A 324 -8.44 -12.56 9.08
CA ASP A 324 -8.68 -11.68 7.94
C ASP A 324 -7.39 -10.96 7.52
N PHE A 325 -6.62 -10.48 8.51
CA PHE A 325 -5.34 -9.82 8.28
C PHE A 325 -4.36 -10.76 7.54
N LEU A 326 -4.19 -11.99 8.02
CA LEU A 326 -3.35 -13.02 7.38
C LEU A 326 -3.81 -13.33 5.94
N GLN A 327 -5.11 -13.51 5.74
CA GLN A 327 -5.68 -13.82 4.42
C GLN A 327 -5.47 -12.68 3.42
N GLN A 328 -5.56 -11.43 3.89
CA GLN A 328 -5.28 -10.25 3.07
C GLN A 328 -3.81 -10.24 2.60
N ARG A 329 -2.84 -10.51 3.49
CA ARG A 329 -1.42 -10.61 3.13
C ARG A 329 -1.15 -11.74 2.15
N LYS A 330 -1.73 -12.91 2.39
CA LYS A 330 -1.63 -14.05 1.49
C LYS A 330 -2.13 -13.69 0.08
N ARG A 331 -3.28 -13.02 -0.03
CA ARG A 331 -3.85 -12.59 -1.30
C ARG A 331 -2.89 -11.67 -2.05
N TRP A 332 -2.38 -10.64 -1.39
CA TRP A 332 -1.46 -9.68 -2.00
C TRP A 332 -0.19 -10.35 -2.48
N LEU A 333 0.43 -11.21 -1.65
CA LEU A 333 1.60 -11.98 -2.05
C LEU A 333 1.34 -12.80 -3.31
N GLN A 334 0.22 -13.54 -3.35
CA GLN A 334 -0.13 -14.38 -4.49
C GLN A 334 -0.41 -13.55 -5.75
N GLY A 335 -1.11 -12.42 -5.64
CA GLY A 335 -1.39 -11.54 -6.76
C GLY A 335 -0.13 -10.86 -7.31
N ILE A 336 0.78 -10.43 -6.44
CA ILE A 336 2.08 -9.89 -6.87
C ILE A 336 2.93 -10.99 -7.51
N PHE A 337 2.96 -12.21 -6.96
CA PHE A 337 3.64 -13.35 -7.58
C PHE A 337 3.18 -13.55 -9.04
N LEU A 338 1.86 -13.57 -9.26
CA LEU A 338 1.27 -13.71 -10.59
C LEU A 338 1.69 -12.56 -11.51
N THR A 339 1.63 -11.32 -11.02
CA THR A 339 2.04 -10.13 -11.79
C THR A 339 3.51 -10.16 -12.18
N VAL A 340 4.40 -10.54 -11.25
CA VAL A 340 5.84 -10.65 -11.49
C VAL A 340 6.18 -11.75 -12.50
N HIS A 341 5.39 -12.82 -12.56
CA HIS A 341 5.63 -13.94 -13.49
C HIS A 341 4.80 -13.88 -14.78
N ALA A 342 3.90 -12.91 -14.91
CA ALA A 342 3.08 -12.72 -16.10
C ALA A 342 3.97 -12.44 -17.33
N LYS A 343 3.73 -13.20 -18.41
CA LYS A 343 4.51 -13.09 -19.66
C LYS A 343 4.17 -11.84 -20.47
N GLN A 344 2.93 -11.35 -20.32
CA GLN A 344 2.43 -10.16 -21.01
C GLN A 344 3.01 -8.83 -20.46
N ILE A 345 3.71 -8.87 -19.32
CA ILE A 345 4.39 -7.73 -18.71
C ILE A 345 5.91 -7.92 -18.90
N PRO A 346 6.58 -7.07 -19.70
CA PRO A 346 8.02 -7.16 -19.92
C PRO A 346 8.82 -7.06 -18.62
N THR A 347 9.92 -7.80 -18.53
CA THR A 347 10.78 -7.83 -17.33
C THR A 347 11.21 -6.44 -16.89
N ARG A 348 11.59 -5.55 -17.83
CA ARG A 348 12.01 -4.17 -17.53
C ARG A 348 11.00 -3.37 -16.70
N ASN A 349 9.71 -3.62 -16.88
CA ASN A 349 8.65 -2.92 -16.17
C ASN A 349 8.53 -3.44 -14.73
N LYS A 350 8.85 -4.71 -14.48
CA LYS A 350 8.62 -5.41 -13.22
C LYS A 350 9.88 -5.73 -12.40
N ILE A 351 11.06 -5.17 -12.74
CA ILE A 351 12.31 -5.42 -11.98
C ILE A 351 12.15 -5.02 -10.51
N LEU A 352 11.74 -3.77 -10.24
CA LEU A 352 11.64 -3.25 -8.88
C LEU A 352 10.49 -3.90 -8.10
N LEU A 353 9.32 -4.11 -8.73
CA LEU A 353 8.24 -4.93 -8.18
C LEU A 353 8.71 -6.36 -7.85
N GLY A 354 9.49 -6.99 -8.73
CA GLY A 354 10.06 -8.31 -8.53
C GLY A 354 11.03 -8.36 -7.35
N LEU A 355 11.90 -7.36 -7.20
CA LEU A 355 12.79 -7.25 -6.04
C LEU A 355 12.00 -7.11 -4.73
N SER A 356 10.98 -6.23 -4.68
CA SER A 356 10.08 -6.14 -3.52
C SER A 356 9.34 -7.44 -3.24
N PHE A 357 8.87 -8.13 -4.28
CA PHE A 357 8.23 -9.43 -4.14
C PHE A 357 9.17 -10.48 -3.54
N TYR A 358 10.38 -10.64 -4.08
CA TYR A 358 11.33 -11.64 -3.57
C TYR A 358 11.91 -11.26 -2.21
N ALA A 359 12.01 -9.96 -1.89
CA ALA A 359 12.29 -9.51 -0.54
C ALA A 359 11.23 -10.02 0.45
N TRP A 360 9.94 -9.90 0.09
CA TRP A 360 8.84 -10.40 0.91
C TRP A 360 8.79 -11.94 0.93
N ALA A 361 8.92 -12.60 -0.22
CA ALA A 361 8.87 -14.06 -0.32
C ALA A 361 10.05 -14.76 0.37
N SER A 362 11.19 -14.09 0.51
CA SER A 362 12.35 -14.59 1.26
C SER A 362 12.28 -14.27 2.76
N MET A 363 11.29 -13.52 3.23
CA MET A 363 11.15 -13.07 4.62
C MET A 363 11.23 -14.21 5.67
N PRO A 364 10.63 -15.40 5.48
CA PRO A 364 10.79 -16.50 6.43
C PRO A 364 12.25 -16.91 6.64
N VAL A 365 13.05 -16.84 5.58
CA VAL A 365 14.47 -17.20 5.62
C VAL A 365 15.33 -16.02 6.10
N THR A 366 15.02 -14.79 5.69
CA THR A 366 15.79 -13.62 6.13
C THR A 366 15.52 -13.26 7.59
N THR A 367 14.31 -13.46 8.10
CA THR A 367 14.00 -13.28 9.53
C THR A 367 14.68 -14.33 10.40
N LEU A 368 14.84 -15.57 9.90
CA LEU A 368 15.67 -16.59 10.56
C LEU A 368 17.14 -16.16 10.71
N GLN A 369 17.66 -15.24 9.89
CA GLN A 369 19.03 -14.72 10.07
C GLN A 369 19.25 -14.07 11.43
N MET A 370 18.21 -13.50 12.05
CA MET A 370 18.33 -12.95 13.40
C MET A 370 18.84 -14.01 14.40
N TYR A 371 18.49 -15.28 14.18
CA TYR A 371 18.99 -16.43 14.95
C TYR A 371 20.23 -17.06 14.32
N LEU A 372 20.24 -17.27 12.99
CA LEU A 372 21.33 -17.93 12.29
C LEU A 372 22.64 -17.14 12.39
N PHE A 373 22.61 -15.81 12.48
CA PHE A 373 23.82 -15.01 12.63
C PHE A 373 24.58 -15.33 13.94
N HIS A 374 23.85 -15.64 15.02
CA HIS A 374 24.46 -16.03 16.29
C HIS A 374 24.97 -17.48 16.27
N ALA A 375 24.23 -18.39 15.63
CA ALA A 375 24.62 -19.81 15.55
C ALA A 375 25.71 -20.08 14.49
N PHE A 376 25.68 -19.36 13.37
CA PHE A 376 26.52 -19.53 12.18
C PHE A 376 27.09 -18.17 11.72
N PRO A 377 28.02 -17.58 12.50
CA PRO A 377 28.56 -16.25 12.18
C PRO A 377 29.33 -16.25 10.86
N LEU A 378 29.03 -15.26 10.02
CA LEU A 378 29.82 -14.90 8.85
C LEU A 378 30.82 -13.78 9.19
N PRO A 379 31.92 -13.62 8.43
CA PRO A 379 32.85 -12.53 8.64
C PRO A 379 32.13 -11.18 8.51
N PRO A 380 32.49 -10.19 9.34
CA PRO A 380 31.95 -8.84 9.20
C PRO A 380 32.34 -8.27 7.85
N CYS A 381 31.41 -7.59 7.20
CA CYS A 381 31.63 -6.90 5.93
C CYS A 381 30.97 -5.55 6.05
N PHE A 382 31.78 -4.51 6.30
CA PHE A 382 31.31 -3.18 6.65
C PHE A 382 30.19 -2.66 5.72
N MET A 383 30.39 -2.73 4.40
CA MET A 383 29.38 -2.28 3.42
C MET A 383 28.07 -3.06 3.54
N PHE A 384 28.14 -4.37 3.72
CA PHE A 384 26.95 -5.19 3.83
C PHE A 384 26.22 -4.93 5.15
N ASP A 385 26.96 -4.91 6.26
CA ASP A 385 26.42 -4.70 7.60
C ASP A 385 25.76 -3.32 7.71
N PHE A 386 26.37 -2.30 7.10
CA PHE A 386 25.79 -0.96 6.94
C PHE A 386 24.48 -0.99 6.16
N LEU A 387 24.43 -1.64 5.00
CA LEU A 387 23.21 -1.64 4.19
C LEU A 387 22.06 -2.40 4.89
N VAL A 388 22.36 -3.46 5.64
CA VAL A 388 21.34 -4.19 6.41
C VAL A 388 20.88 -3.40 7.62
N ALA A 389 21.78 -2.75 8.35
CA ALA A 389 21.44 -1.88 9.46
C ALA A 389 20.57 -0.69 8.98
N PHE A 390 20.92 -0.08 7.84
CA PHE A 390 20.11 0.94 7.18
C PHE A 390 18.70 0.42 6.85
N VAL A 391 18.59 -0.75 6.20
CA VAL A 391 17.30 -1.38 5.88
C VAL A 391 16.45 -1.58 7.13
N ALA A 392 17.05 -2.11 8.20
CA ALA A 392 16.35 -2.31 9.47
C ALA A 392 15.90 -0.98 10.08
N ALA A 393 16.79 0.03 10.12
CA ALA A 393 16.51 1.35 10.66
C ALA A 393 15.34 2.02 9.92
N VAL A 394 15.34 2.01 8.58
CA VAL A 394 14.25 2.56 7.76
C VAL A 394 12.94 1.85 8.07
N ASN A 395 12.92 0.52 8.05
CA ASN A 395 11.69 -0.25 8.27
C ASN A 395 11.12 -0.04 9.68
N LEU A 396 11.97 0.03 10.71
CA LEU A 396 11.53 0.35 12.07
C LEU A 396 10.95 1.75 12.16
N TYR A 397 11.59 2.72 11.52
CA TYR A 397 11.10 4.10 11.49
C TYR A 397 9.77 4.23 10.75
N MET A 398 9.51 3.41 9.74
CA MET A 398 8.23 3.42 9.02
C MET A 398 7.02 3.19 9.94
N TYR A 399 7.13 2.33 10.97
CA TYR A 399 6.07 2.18 11.98
C TYR A 399 5.86 3.48 12.76
N ILE A 400 6.95 4.12 13.19
CA ILE A 400 6.91 5.40 13.91
C ILE A 400 6.26 6.48 13.04
N TYR A 401 6.72 6.66 11.81
CA TYR A 401 6.17 7.63 10.87
C TYR A 401 4.69 7.38 10.58
N GLY A 402 4.30 6.12 10.38
CA GLY A 402 2.91 5.73 10.16
C GLY A 402 2.00 6.13 11.31
N VAL A 403 2.45 5.95 12.55
CA VAL A 403 1.74 6.41 13.76
C VAL A 403 1.67 7.93 13.79
N LEU A 404 2.79 8.63 13.56
CA LEU A 404 2.82 10.09 13.54
C LEU A 404 1.85 10.65 12.50
N LYS A 405 1.82 10.11 11.28
CA LYS A 405 0.91 10.55 10.23
C LYS A 405 -0.56 10.23 10.57
N SER A 406 -0.85 9.05 11.12
CA SER A 406 -2.22 8.61 11.39
C SER A 406 -2.85 9.26 12.63
N PHE A 407 -2.05 9.56 13.66
CA PHE A 407 -2.56 9.93 14.98
C PHE A 407 -2.23 11.36 15.42
N SER A 408 -1.26 12.03 14.80
CA SER A 408 -0.83 13.38 15.24
C SER A 408 -1.95 14.42 15.22
N HIS A 409 -2.89 14.31 14.27
CA HIS A 409 -4.04 15.20 14.21
C HIS A 409 -5.03 14.94 15.35
N LYS A 410 -5.44 13.67 15.54
CA LYS A 410 -6.42 13.26 16.57
C LYS A 410 -5.92 13.52 17.99
N TYR A 411 -4.63 13.35 18.24
CA TYR A 411 -4.02 13.44 19.57
C TYR A 411 -2.99 14.55 19.71
N ARG A 412 -3.17 15.66 18.96
CA ARG A 412 -2.29 16.85 18.99
C ARG A 412 -2.00 17.37 20.41
N HIS A 413 -2.98 17.24 21.32
CA HIS A 413 -2.90 17.70 22.71
C HIS A 413 -2.50 16.59 23.71
N SER A 414 -2.09 15.42 23.25
CA SER A 414 -1.76 14.28 24.09
C SER A 414 -0.45 13.60 23.66
N PRO A 415 0.72 14.27 23.83
CA PRO A 415 2.01 13.73 23.39
C PRO A 415 2.34 12.38 24.05
N VAL A 416 1.92 12.18 25.30
CA VAL A 416 2.08 10.90 26.01
C VAL A 416 1.33 9.78 25.29
N ARG A 417 0.09 10.03 24.83
CA ARG A 417 -0.67 9.02 24.07
C ARG A 417 -0.01 8.71 22.73
N LEU A 418 0.48 9.73 22.03
CA LEU A 418 1.21 9.54 20.77
C LEU A 418 2.48 8.69 21.00
N CYS A 419 3.22 8.95 22.08
CA CYS A 419 4.37 8.14 22.49
C CYS A 419 3.97 6.68 22.77
N LEU A 420 2.90 6.46 23.53
CA LEU A 420 2.37 5.12 23.80
C LEU A 420 1.98 4.38 22.51
N TYR A 421 1.40 5.07 21.52
CA TYR A 421 1.08 4.44 20.23
C TYR A 421 2.32 4.15 19.39
N MET A 422 3.35 4.99 19.44
CA MET A 422 4.63 4.70 18.78
C MET A 422 5.28 3.46 19.39
N VAL A 423 5.34 3.38 20.72
CA VAL A 423 5.81 2.18 21.44
C VAL A 423 4.94 0.98 21.10
N GLY A 424 3.62 1.13 21.11
CA GLY A 424 2.67 0.08 20.75
C GLY A 424 2.90 -0.46 19.34
N ALA A 425 3.12 0.42 18.34
CA ALA A 425 3.42 -0.01 16.98
C ALA A 425 4.74 -0.80 16.89
N LEU A 426 5.77 -0.38 17.61
CA LEU A 426 7.02 -1.16 17.68
C LEU A 426 6.80 -2.53 18.34
N LEU A 427 5.95 -2.62 19.36
CA LEU A 427 5.58 -3.88 20.01
C LEU A 427 4.74 -4.81 19.11
N THR A 428 4.09 -4.29 18.07
CA THR A 428 3.40 -5.13 17.07
C THR A 428 4.31 -5.77 16.04
N ILE A 429 5.58 -5.36 15.94
CA ILE A 429 6.52 -5.88 14.93
C ILE A 429 6.70 -7.40 15.01
N PRO A 430 6.94 -8.03 16.18
CA PRO A 430 7.06 -9.49 16.25
C PRO A 430 5.78 -10.20 15.77
N PHE A 431 4.61 -9.68 16.14
CA PHE A 431 3.33 -10.20 15.65
C PHE A 431 3.25 -10.09 14.12
N ASN A 432 3.59 -8.93 13.56
CA ASN A 432 3.52 -8.72 12.13
C ASN A 432 4.49 -9.63 11.38
N ILE A 433 5.73 -9.80 11.89
CA ILE A 433 6.70 -10.75 11.34
C ILE A 433 6.14 -12.18 11.31
N CYS A 434 5.51 -12.63 12.39
CA CYS A 434 4.87 -13.94 12.43
C CYS A 434 3.76 -14.09 11.38
N ILE A 435 2.85 -13.11 11.28
CA ILE A 435 1.76 -13.14 10.29
C ILE A 435 2.34 -13.14 8.87
N GLU A 436 3.27 -12.25 8.56
CA GLU A 436 3.86 -12.12 7.23
C GLU A 436 4.59 -13.41 6.84
N ASN A 437 5.34 -14.04 7.77
CA ASN A 437 5.98 -15.33 7.52
C ASN A 437 4.97 -16.44 7.22
N ILE A 438 3.87 -16.53 7.97
CA ILE A 438 2.80 -17.51 7.72
C ILE A 438 2.13 -17.21 6.37
N ALA A 439 1.87 -15.94 6.06
CA ALA A 439 1.28 -15.50 4.79
C ALA A 439 2.17 -15.90 3.60
N VAL A 440 3.49 -15.77 3.75
CA VAL A 440 4.47 -16.17 2.74
C VAL A 440 4.46 -17.67 2.51
N ILE A 441 4.64 -18.46 3.56
CA ILE A 441 4.66 -19.93 3.46
C ILE A 441 3.35 -20.43 2.86
N TRP A 442 2.22 -19.96 3.38
CA TRP A 442 0.91 -20.38 2.91
C TRP A 442 0.59 -19.87 1.50
N GLY A 443 0.95 -18.64 1.17
CA GLY A 443 0.71 -18.06 -0.15
C GLY A 443 1.52 -18.73 -1.26
N MET A 444 2.78 -19.08 -0.96
CA MET A 444 3.68 -19.75 -1.90
C MET A 444 3.28 -21.20 -2.14
N LEU A 445 2.98 -21.96 -1.08
CA LEU A 445 2.60 -23.38 -1.15
C LEU A 445 1.11 -23.59 -1.49
N GLY A 446 0.27 -22.60 -1.19
CA GLY A 446 -1.17 -22.67 -1.37
C GLY A 446 -1.62 -22.47 -2.81
N ASN A 447 -2.88 -22.84 -3.05
CA ASN A 447 -3.53 -22.58 -4.33
C ASN A 447 -3.69 -21.07 -4.56
N LYS A 448 -3.21 -20.59 -5.71
CA LYS A 448 -3.19 -19.15 -6.08
C LYS A 448 -4.49 -18.67 -6.72
N ASN A 449 -5.49 -19.56 -6.79
CA ASN A 449 -6.71 -19.39 -7.57
C ASN A 449 -7.96 -19.00 -6.76
N GLY A 450 -7.86 -18.90 -5.43
CA GLY A 450 -8.98 -18.60 -4.53
C GLY A 450 -8.95 -17.16 -4.01
N PHE A 451 -10.13 -16.56 -3.80
CA PHE A 451 -10.28 -15.24 -3.20
C PHE A 451 -11.11 -15.34 -1.91
N TYR A 452 -10.55 -14.86 -0.80
CA TYR A 452 -11.24 -14.76 0.49
C TYR A 452 -11.64 -13.31 0.75
N VAL A 453 -12.88 -13.09 1.17
CA VAL A 453 -13.41 -11.76 1.50
C VAL A 453 -13.22 -11.52 2.99
N VAL A 454 -12.50 -10.45 3.32
CA VAL A 454 -12.32 -9.98 4.71
C VAL A 454 -13.67 -9.54 5.27
N LYS A 455 -13.97 -9.92 6.51
CA LYS A 455 -15.16 -9.42 7.20
C LYS A 455 -15.00 -7.94 7.55
N LYS A 456 -15.99 -7.11 7.18
CA LYS A 456 -15.94 -5.65 7.32
C LYS A 456 -17.04 -5.01 8.19
N ASP A 457 -18.01 -5.79 8.68
CA ASP A 457 -19.04 -5.29 9.61
C ASP A 457 -18.75 -5.75 11.05
N GLU A 458 -18.72 -4.78 11.98
CA GLU A 458 -18.56 -5.02 13.42
C GLU A 458 -19.70 -5.88 13.98
N ARG A 459 -20.93 -5.72 13.46
CA ARG A 459 -22.11 -6.49 13.90
C ARG A 459 -21.97 -7.99 13.64
N MET A 460 -21.20 -8.38 12.64
CA MET A 460 -20.91 -9.78 12.31
C MET A 460 -19.82 -10.39 13.20
N ILE A 461 -19.08 -9.57 13.95
CA ILE A 461 -18.07 -10.03 14.91
C ILE A 461 -18.73 -10.33 16.25
N SER A 462 -19.67 -9.51 16.71
CA SER A 462 -20.39 -9.72 17.97
C SER A 462 -21.32 -10.94 17.97
N MET A 463 -21.57 -11.56 16.82
CA MET A 463 -22.39 -12.77 16.67
C MET A 463 -21.59 -14.08 16.79
N LEU A 464 -20.27 -14.00 16.95
CA LEU A 464 -19.36 -15.12 17.24
C LEU A 464 -18.84 -15.01 18.66
#